data_AF-A0A1Y1K7G1-F1
#
_entry.id   AF-A0A1Y1K7G1-F1
#
_cell.length_a   1.000
_cell.length_b   1.000
_cell.length_c   1.000
_cell.angle_alpha   90.00
_cell.angle_beta   90.00
_cell.angle_gamma   90.00
#
_symmetry.space_group_name_H-M   'P 1'
#
loop_
_entity.id
_entity.type
_entity.pdbx_description
1 polymer ?
#
loop_
_entity_poly.entity_id
_entity_poly.type
_entity_poly.pdbx_seq_one_letter_code
_entity_poly.pdbx_strand_id
1 'polypeptide(L)'
;GQLDIMKSSVGIICLLATILGAHGICRFQLDEPSQKCAEQHGYTSQQVFSHYNEGYSSEEAPKHNLFVECCWTAWGFLNSDQSINYEAIRSTKRHPFDVTGVCDDAPSEPKTPNPFVDAVNKCESGAPSHVRAETIRFCIAKHYRENIH
;
A
#
# COMPACT_ATOMS: atom_id res chain seq x y z
N GLY A 1 -31.10 49.02 -33.67
CA GLY A 1 -30.61 49.00 -32.28
C GLY A 1 -30.56 47.56 -31.83
N GLN A 2 -29.41 46.92 -32.01
CA GLN A 2 -29.11 45.61 -31.45
C GLN A 2 -29.02 45.72 -29.94
N LEU A 3 -29.65 44.78 -29.22
CA LEU A 3 -29.16 44.35 -27.92
C LEU A 3 -29.60 42.90 -27.71
N ASP A 4 -28.75 42.03 -28.25
CA ASP A 4 -28.71 40.60 -28.03
C ASP A 4 -28.56 40.30 -26.54
N ILE A 5 -29.64 39.80 -25.93
CA ILE A 5 -29.59 39.05 -24.68
C ILE A 5 -29.13 37.65 -25.05
N MET A 6 -27.83 37.39 -25.03
CA MET A 6 -27.22 36.07 -24.87
C MET A 6 -25.71 36.20 -24.96
N LYS A 7 -25.04 36.31 -23.81
CA LYS A 7 -23.62 35.96 -23.57
C LYS A 7 -23.23 36.42 -22.16
N SER A 8 -23.53 35.63 -21.14
CA SER A 8 -22.75 35.65 -19.89
C SER A 8 -23.14 34.47 -19.00
N SER A 9 -22.81 33.26 -19.43
CA SER A 9 -22.97 32.06 -18.58
C SER A 9 -21.89 31.01 -18.84
N VAL A 10 -20.74 31.43 -19.38
CA VAL A 10 -19.61 30.53 -19.65
C VAL A 10 -18.34 31.25 -19.20
N GLY A 11 -18.08 31.26 -17.89
CA GLY A 11 -16.92 31.99 -17.39
C GLY A 11 -16.60 31.84 -15.91
N ILE A 12 -17.31 30.98 -15.17
CA ILE A 12 -17.05 30.74 -13.74
C ILE A 12 -17.24 29.24 -13.42
N ILE A 13 -16.73 28.33 -14.27
CA ILE A 13 -16.62 26.90 -13.91
C ILE A 13 -15.31 26.34 -14.51
N CYS A 14 -14.19 27.07 -14.38
CA CYS A 14 -12.86 26.54 -14.74
C CYS A 14 -11.74 27.00 -13.81
N LEU A 15 -12.07 27.65 -12.68
CA LEU A 15 -11.08 28.28 -11.78
C LEU A 15 -11.10 27.74 -10.33
N LEU A 16 -11.72 26.57 -10.12
CA LEU A 16 -11.66 25.81 -8.87
C LEU A 16 -11.14 24.36 -9.07
N ALA A 17 -10.47 24.08 -10.19
CA ALA A 17 -9.86 22.77 -10.45
C ALA A 17 -8.32 22.77 -10.27
N THR A 18 -7.72 23.89 -9.88
CA THR A 18 -6.26 24.07 -9.84
C THR A 18 -5.64 24.06 -8.44
N ILE A 19 -6.40 23.84 -7.37
CA ILE A 19 -5.87 23.81 -5.98
C ILE A 19 -5.92 22.41 -5.35
N LEU A 20 -6.62 21.45 -5.95
CA LEU A 20 -6.47 20.05 -5.57
C LEU A 20 -5.36 19.48 -6.44
N GLY A 21 -4.11 19.65 -5.99
CA GLY A 21 -3.04 18.80 -6.48
C GLY A 21 -3.58 17.38 -6.45
N ALA A 22 -3.64 16.74 -7.62
CA ALA A 22 -4.12 15.38 -7.76
C ALA A 22 -3.15 14.44 -7.03
N HIS A 23 -3.24 14.43 -5.71
CA HIS A 23 -2.73 13.34 -4.90
C HIS A 23 -3.75 12.24 -5.18
N GLY A 24 -3.33 11.23 -5.94
CA GLY A 24 -4.16 10.06 -6.12
C GLY A 24 -4.59 9.59 -4.74
N ILE A 25 -5.88 9.44 -4.54
CA ILE A 25 -6.39 8.95 -3.27
C ILE A 25 -6.29 7.43 -3.40
N CYS A 26 -5.21 6.84 -2.91
CA CYS A 26 -5.21 5.42 -2.58
C CYS A 26 -6.40 5.15 -1.68
N ARG A 27 -7.39 4.45 -2.20
CA ARG A 27 -8.49 3.95 -1.38
C ARG A 27 -7.97 2.75 -0.61
N PHE A 28 -7.66 2.96 0.65
CA PHE A 28 -7.34 1.87 1.55
C PHE A 28 -8.60 1.30 2.19
N GLN A 29 -8.79 0.00 2.03
CA GLN A 29 -9.79 -0.76 2.74
C GLN A 29 -9.18 -2.11 3.10
N LEU A 30 -9.30 -2.49 4.37
CA LEU A 30 -8.90 -3.83 4.80
C LEU A 30 -9.82 -4.87 4.16
N ASP A 31 -9.22 -5.94 3.64
CA ASP A 31 -9.99 -7.13 3.29
C ASP A 31 -10.50 -7.82 4.57
N GLU A 32 -11.39 -8.81 4.42
CA GLU A 32 -11.96 -9.49 5.57
C GLU A 32 -10.89 -10.14 6.49
N PRO A 33 -9.88 -10.86 5.98
CA PRO A 33 -8.76 -11.34 6.79
C PRO A 33 -8.04 -10.23 7.57
N SER A 34 -7.63 -9.15 6.93
CA SER A 34 -6.90 -8.07 7.62
C SER A 34 -7.77 -7.29 8.58
N GLN A 35 -9.08 -7.17 8.31
CA GLN A 35 -10.03 -6.59 9.25
C GLN A 35 -10.08 -7.41 10.55
N LYS A 36 -10.16 -8.74 10.45
CA LYS A 36 -10.10 -9.63 11.63
C LYS A 36 -8.78 -9.48 12.39
N CYS A 37 -7.66 -9.43 11.68
CA CYS A 37 -6.35 -9.19 12.31
C CYS A 37 -6.26 -7.81 12.98
N ALA A 38 -6.81 -6.77 12.36
CA ALA A 38 -6.84 -5.43 12.94
C ALA A 38 -7.66 -5.40 14.23
N GLU A 39 -8.86 -6.01 14.23
CA GLU A 39 -9.75 -6.09 15.39
C GLU A 39 -9.13 -6.84 16.57
N GLN A 40 -8.40 -7.93 16.32
CA GLN A 40 -7.67 -8.67 17.37
C GLN A 40 -6.66 -7.80 18.11
N HIS A 41 -6.14 -6.79 17.43
CA HIS A 41 -5.23 -5.81 18.00
C HIS A 41 -5.93 -4.46 18.24
N GLY A 42 -7.25 -4.33 18.14
CA GLY A 42 -7.93 -3.04 18.36
C GLY A 42 -7.42 -1.92 17.47
N TYR A 43 -7.04 -2.23 16.22
CA TYR A 43 -6.76 -1.25 15.19
C TYR A 43 -8.00 -0.98 14.35
N THR A 44 -8.20 0.28 13.99
CA THR A 44 -9.12 0.69 12.92
C THR A 44 -8.39 0.67 11.58
N SER A 45 -9.13 0.60 10.46
CA SER A 45 -8.52 0.71 9.12
C SER A 45 -7.75 2.02 8.95
N GLN A 46 -8.22 3.12 9.57
CA GLN A 46 -7.54 4.41 9.51
C GLN A 46 -6.19 4.40 10.25
N GLN A 47 -6.10 3.71 11.39
CA GLN A 47 -4.84 3.54 12.10
C GLN A 47 -3.87 2.66 11.32
N VAL A 48 -4.33 1.56 10.72
CA VAL A 48 -3.46 0.73 9.86
C VAL A 48 -2.93 1.54 8.68
N PHE A 49 -3.79 2.34 8.04
CA PHE A 49 -3.38 3.23 6.95
C PHE A 49 -2.31 4.24 7.39
N SER A 50 -2.52 4.90 8.54
CA SER A 50 -1.53 5.83 9.11
C SER A 50 -0.21 5.10 9.38
N HIS A 51 -0.23 3.91 9.98
CA HIS A 51 0.99 3.13 10.23
C HIS A 51 1.73 2.74 8.94
N TYR A 52 1.00 2.43 7.87
CA TYR A 52 1.59 2.10 6.58
C TYR A 52 2.27 3.30 5.90
N ASN A 53 1.69 4.50 6.03
CA ASN A 53 2.17 5.70 5.35
C ASN A 53 3.13 6.56 6.18
N GLU A 54 2.82 6.73 7.46
CA GLU A 54 3.46 7.67 8.38
C GLU A 54 4.42 6.94 9.35
N GLY A 55 4.32 5.61 9.41
CA GLY A 55 5.03 4.79 10.38
C GLY A 55 4.31 4.75 11.73
N TYR A 56 4.97 4.16 12.71
CA TYR A 56 4.42 3.97 14.06
C TYR A 56 5.55 4.06 15.08
N SER A 57 5.20 4.34 16.33
CA SER A 57 6.17 4.48 17.41
C SER A 57 6.79 3.13 17.82
N SER A 58 7.91 3.19 18.55
CA SER A 58 8.52 1.97 19.13
C SER A 58 7.60 1.25 20.11
N GLU A 59 6.68 1.98 20.77
CA GLU A 59 5.68 1.40 21.68
C GLU A 59 4.61 0.63 20.93
N GLU A 60 4.23 1.08 19.72
CA GLU A 60 3.26 0.42 18.87
C GLU A 60 3.86 -0.74 18.06
N ALA A 61 5.17 -0.74 17.87
CA ALA A 61 5.86 -1.71 17.02
C ALA A 61 5.56 -3.18 17.35
N PRO A 62 5.60 -3.65 18.63
CA PRO A 62 5.30 -5.06 18.93
C PRO A 62 3.90 -5.47 18.47
N LYS A 63 2.92 -4.58 18.65
CA LYS A 63 1.52 -4.80 18.31
C LYS A 63 1.28 -4.75 16.80
N HIS A 64 1.93 -3.81 16.10
CA HIS A 64 1.83 -3.73 14.64
C HIS A 64 2.50 -4.92 13.96
N ASN A 65 3.63 -5.41 14.51
CA ASN A 65 4.27 -6.61 13.99
C ASN A 65 3.35 -7.84 14.07
N LEU A 66 2.60 -8.01 15.17
CA LEU A 66 1.63 -9.09 15.32
C LEU A 66 0.47 -8.97 14.32
N PHE A 67 0.00 -7.75 14.07
CA PHE A 67 -1.00 -7.48 13.03
C PHE A 67 -0.50 -7.92 11.64
N VAL A 68 0.74 -7.59 11.29
CA VAL A 68 1.33 -7.95 10.00
C VAL A 68 1.54 -9.46 9.89
N GLU A 69 2.04 -10.12 10.94
CA GLU A 69 2.20 -11.57 11.00
C GLU A 69 0.84 -12.29 10.87
N CYS A 70 -0.22 -11.78 11.48
CA CYS A 70 -1.58 -12.29 11.31
C CYS A 70 -2.05 -12.18 9.86
N CYS A 71 -1.89 -11.01 9.23
CA CYS A 71 -2.27 -10.81 7.83
C CYS A 71 -1.49 -11.73 6.90
N TRP A 72 -0.17 -11.79 7.07
CA TRP A 72 0.72 -12.61 6.23
C TRP A 72 0.46 -14.11 6.42
N THR A 73 0.09 -14.55 7.62
CA THR A 73 -0.39 -15.92 7.84
C THR A 73 -1.67 -16.18 7.07
N ALA A 74 -2.66 -15.29 7.17
CA ALA A 74 -3.95 -15.45 6.49
C ALA A 74 -3.83 -15.43 4.95
N TRP A 75 -2.84 -14.70 4.42
CA TRP A 75 -2.54 -14.64 2.99
C TRP A 75 -1.61 -15.76 2.50
N GLY A 76 -1.09 -16.61 3.41
CA GLY A 76 -0.16 -17.69 3.06
C GLY A 76 1.27 -17.23 2.76
N PHE A 77 1.64 -16.02 3.19
CA PHE A 77 2.99 -15.47 3.05
C PHE A 77 3.95 -15.94 4.14
N LEU A 78 3.45 -16.65 5.16
CA LEU A 78 4.25 -17.35 6.16
C LEU A 78 4.04 -18.85 6.04
N ASN A 79 5.14 -19.60 6.10
CA ASN A 79 5.12 -21.06 6.22
C ASN A 79 4.72 -21.49 7.64
N SER A 80 4.48 -22.79 7.86
CA SER A 80 4.10 -23.33 9.17
C SER A 80 5.13 -23.10 10.27
N ASP A 81 6.41 -22.94 9.91
CA ASP A 81 7.52 -22.63 10.81
C ASP A 81 7.74 -21.12 11.00
N GLN A 82 6.82 -20.28 10.52
CA GLN A 82 6.90 -18.81 10.52
C GLN A 82 7.99 -18.20 9.62
N SER A 83 8.64 -19.00 8.76
CA SER A 83 9.52 -18.46 7.72
C SER A 83 8.71 -17.79 6.59
N ILE A 84 9.35 -16.86 5.88
CA ILE A 84 8.71 -16.11 4.79
C ILE A 84 8.54 -16.99 3.54
N ASN A 85 7.33 -17.08 3.00
CA ASN A 85 7.03 -17.71 1.72
C ASN A 85 7.11 -16.67 0.58
N TYR A 86 8.33 -16.40 0.12
CA TYR A 86 8.58 -15.41 -0.95
C TYR A 86 7.89 -15.76 -2.27
N GLU A 87 7.70 -17.04 -2.58
CA GLU A 87 6.98 -17.48 -3.78
C GLU A 87 5.49 -17.10 -3.72
N ALA A 88 4.85 -17.28 -2.57
CA ALA A 88 3.47 -16.84 -2.36
C ALA A 88 3.33 -15.32 -2.46
N ILE A 89 4.31 -14.56 -1.96
CA ILE A 89 4.32 -13.09 -2.09
C ILE A 89 4.43 -12.69 -3.57
N ARG A 90 5.36 -13.26 -4.33
CA ARG A 90 5.54 -12.95 -5.77
C ARG A 90 4.32 -13.28 -6.63
N SER A 91 3.68 -14.42 -6.34
CA SER A 91 2.56 -14.95 -7.13
C SER A 91 1.20 -14.39 -6.68
N THR A 92 1.19 -13.52 -5.67
CA THR A 92 -0.05 -12.95 -5.14
C THR A 92 -0.77 -12.10 -6.19
N LYS A 93 -2.11 -12.15 -6.17
CA LYS A 93 -2.98 -11.24 -6.93
C LYS A 93 -3.44 -10.04 -6.11
N ARG A 94 -2.94 -9.93 -4.87
CA ARG A 94 -3.23 -8.82 -3.97
C ARG A 94 -2.64 -7.52 -4.52
N HIS A 95 -3.27 -6.40 -4.21
CA HIS A 95 -2.74 -5.11 -4.64
C HIS A 95 -1.42 -4.83 -3.90
N PRO A 96 -0.35 -4.34 -4.56
CA PRO A 96 0.93 -4.06 -3.90
C PRO A 96 0.82 -3.14 -2.68
N PHE A 97 -0.15 -2.22 -2.69
CA PHE A 97 -0.46 -1.36 -1.53
C PHE A 97 -0.75 -2.18 -0.27
N ASP A 98 -1.49 -3.29 -0.37
CA ASP A 98 -1.88 -4.06 0.82
C ASP A 98 -0.68 -4.68 1.53
N VAL A 99 0.38 -4.98 0.77
CA VAL A 99 1.63 -5.51 1.28
C VAL A 99 2.55 -4.37 1.72
N THR A 100 2.71 -3.35 0.90
CA THR A 100 3.79 -2.35 1.06
C THR A 100 3.37 -1.09 1.79
N GLY A 101 2.08 -0.74 1.78
CA GLY A 101 1.59 0.59 2.16
C GLY A 101 1.98 1.70 1.19
N VAL A 102 2.59 1.37 0.03
CA VAL A 102 3.05 2.37 -0.95
C VAL A 102 1.95 2.59 -1.98
N CYS A 103 1.55 3.86 -2.10
CA CYS A 103 0.66 4.33 -3.16
C CYS A 103 1.33 4.33 -4.52
N ASP A 104 0.66 3.71 -5.50
CA ASP A 104 1.03 3.73 -6.91
C ASP A 104 -0.14 4.34 -7.70
N ASP A 105 -0.19 5.67 -7.70
CA ASP A 105 -1.31 6.45 -8.24
C ASP A 105 -1.16 6.78 -9.73
N ALA A 106 -0.08 6.32 -10.37
CA ALA A 106 0.13 6.56 -11.78
C ALA A 106 -0.62 5.50 -12.59
N PRO A 107 -1.48 5.89 -13.56
CA PRO A 107 -1.91 4.96 -14.60
C PRO A 107 -0.66 4.58 -15.40
N SER A 108 -0.02 3.48 -15.01
CA SER A 108 1.16 2.95 -15.66
C SER A 108 0.77 1.72 -16.47
N GLU A 109 1.27 1.66 -17.70
CA GLU A 109 1.23 0.43 -18.49
C GLU A 109 1.91 -0.69 -17.69
N PRO A 110 1.52 -1.97 -17.88
CA PRO A 110 2.14 -3.08 -17.18
C PRO A 110 3.67 -3.06 -17.40
N LYS A 111 4.42 -2.72 -16.35
CA LYS A 111 5.88 -2.67 -16.40
C LYS A 111 6.43 -4.10 -16.43
N THR A 112 7.38 -4.33 -17.34
CA THR A 112 8.19 -5.55 -17.38
C THR A 112 9.65 -5.15 -17.20
N PRO A 113 10.32 -5.61 -16.14
CA PRO A 113 9.81 -6.46 -15.06
C PRO A 113 8.79 -5.76 -14.14
N ASN A 114 7.98 -6.56 -13.42
CA ASN A 114 7.01 -6.07 -12.44
C ASN A 114 7.75 -5.49 -11.23
N PRO A 115 7.63 -4.18 -10.91
CA PRO A 115 8.39 -3.54 -9.83
C PRO A 115 8.17 -4.17 -8.46
N PHE A 116 6.98 -4.70 -8.19
CA PHE A 116 6.68 -5.38 -6.93
C PHE A 116 7.45 -6.70 -6.84
N VAL A 117 7.44 -7.51 -7.90
CA VAL A 117 8.19 -8.79 -7.95
C VAL A 117 9.69 -8.55 -7.80
N ASP A 118 10.23 -7.52 -8.44
CA ASP A 118 11.64 -7.14 -8.31
C ASP A 118 12.01 -6.73 -6.89
N ALA A 119 11.13 -5.99 -6.21
CA ALA A 119 11.32 -5.64 -4.81
C ALA A 119 11.36 -6.88 -3.91
N VAL A 120 10.48 -7.85 -4.14
CA VAL A 120 10.47 -9.13 -3.41
C VAL A 120 11.77 -9.91 -3.64
N ASN A 121 12.24 -10.00 -4.89
CA ASN A 121 13.49 -10.69 -5.24
C ASN A 121 14.72 -10.06 -4.56
N LYS A 122 14.79 -8.72 -4.56
CA LYS A 122 15.88 -7.99 -3.86
C LYS A 122 15.88 -8.34 -2.37
N CYS A 123 14.72 -8.35 -1.72
CA CYS A 123 14.61 -8.64 -0.30
C CYS A 123 14.93 -10.09 0.06
N GLU A 124 14.49 -11.06 -0.74
CA GLU A 124 14.83 -12.47 -0.52
C GLU A 124 16.34 -12.71 -0.56
N SER A 125 17.04 -12.11 -1.52
CA SER A 125 18.49 -12.31 -1.70
C SER A 125 19.35 -11.81 -0.54
N GLY A 126 18.83 -10.87 0.26
CA GLY A 126 19.56 -10.25 1.38
C GLY A 126 19.02 -10.60 2.77
N ALA A 127 17.95 -11.41 2.85
CA ALA A 127 17.28 -11.67 4.11
C ALA A 127 17.98 -12.76 4.96
N PRO A 128 18.11 -12.57 6.29
CA PRO A 128 18.46 -13.65 7.20
C PRO A 128 17.40 -14.76 7.19
N SER A 129 17.80 -15.99 7.55
CA SER A 129 16.88 -17.15 7.61
C SER A 129 15.73 -16.98 8.62
N HIS A 130 15.94 -16.19 9.68
CA HIS A 130 14.93 -15.85 10.67
C HIS A 130 14.72 -14.33 10.67
N VAL A 131 13.75 -13.90 9.87
CA VAL A 131 13.39 -12.50 9.71
C VAL A 131 11.90 -12.34 9.93
N ARG A 132 11.50 -11.27 10.60
CA ARG A 132 10.09 -10.98 10.82
C ARG A 132 9.42 -10.51 9.54
N ALA A 133 8.13 -10.81 9.40
CA ALA A 133 7.28 -10.36 8.30
C ALA A 133 7.43 -8.85 8.07
N GLU A 134 7.39 -8.06 9.16
CA GLU A 134 7.46 -6.61 9.06
C GLU A 134 8.79 -6.09 8.50
N THR A 135 9.91 -6.72 8.86
CA THR A 135 11.22 -6.36 8.31
C THR A 135 11.26 -6.58 6.80
N ILE A 136 10.66 -7.67 6.32
CA ILE A 136 10.54 -7.93 4.88
C ILE A 136 9.54 -6.99 4.23
N ARG A 137 8.43 -6.67 4.90
CA ARG A 137 7.46 -5.67 4.44
C ARG A 137 8.14 -4.33 4.17
N PHE A 138 8.96 -3.84 5.10
CA PHE A 138 9.72 -2.60 4.94
C PHE A 138 10.74 -2.68 3.81
N CYS A 139 11.44 -3.81 3.67
CA CYS A 139 12.36 -4.01 2.56
C CYS A 139 11.64 -3.92 1.20
N ILE A 140 10.51 -4.63 1.05
CA ILE A 140 9.73 -4.63 -0.18
C ILE A 140 9.19 -3.22 -0.45
N ALA A 141 8.63 -2.55 0.56
CA ALA A 141 8.11 -1.20 0.44
C ALA A 141 9.19 -0.20 -0.03
N LYS A 142 10.40 -0.29 0.52
CA LYS A 142 11.54 0.53 0.10
C LYS A 142 11.86 0.31 -1.38
N HIS A 143 12.11 -0.93 -1.79
CA HIS A 143 12.51 -1.22 -3.16
C HIS A 143 11.36 -1.04 -4.15
N TYR A 144 10.12 -1.27 -3.77
CA TYR A 144 8.97 -1.01 -4.62
C TYR A 144 8.89 0.49 -4.92
N ARG A 145 8.94 1.34 -3.88
CA ARG A 145 8.94 2.82 -4.03
C ARG A 145 10.07 3.33 -4.94
N GLU A 146 11.24 2.71 -4.90
CA GLU A 146 12.37 3.07 -5.78
C GLU A 146 12.13 2.73 -7.25
N ASN A 147 11.23 1.78 -7.57
CA ASN A 147 11.06 1.22 -8.92
C ASN A 147 9.65 1.39 -9.51
N ILE A 148 8.71 2.02 -8.80
CA ILE A 148 7.34 2.27 -9.31
C ILE A 148 7.26 3.38 -10.37
N HIS A 149 8.25 4.26 -10.46
CA HIS A 149 8.26 5.41 -11.40
C HIS A 149 9.00 5.09 -12.69
#